data_AF-A0A5E5PRY8-F1
#
_entry.id   AF-A0A5E5PRY8-F1
#
_cell.length_a   1.000
_cell.length_b   1.000
_cell.length_c   1.000
_cell.angle_alpha   90.00
_cell.angle_beta   90.00
_cell.angle_gamma   90.00
#
_symmetry.space_group_name_H-M   'P 1'
#
loop_
_entity.id
_entity.type
_entity.pdbx_description
1 polymer ?
#
loop_
_entity_poly.entity_id
_entity_poly.type
_entity_poly.pdbx_seq_one_letter_code
_entity_poly.pdbx_strand_id
1 'polypeptide(L)'
;MKLSEISTKDGEIITIGKFTLLVGPNNVGKSQTLKDIHQKLVKGHEVETTLINGIKIDRPTTFEGLYSGLDIHVDNMNIGYHTIDSVTSDFDQNSMIRIQLEPERQKFERTPDLDYTYLGFSKFRVFYMDSESRLKIASKSPNYIPDETSPKNLLQALYGSLTL
;
A
#
# COMPACT_ATOMS: atom_id res chain seq x y z
N MET A 1 -2.15 -1.52 10.41
CA MET A 1 -3.18 -0.76 9.66
C MET A 1 -4.05 -1.74 8.90
N LYS A 2 -5.36 -1.50 8.84
CA LYS A 2 -6.31 -2.40 8.16
C LYS A 2 -7.41 -1.57 7.51
N LEU A 3 -7.77 -1.89 6.26
CA LEU A 3 -8.98 -1.37 5.62
C LEU A 3 -10.21 -2.00 6.30
N SER A 4 -11.05 -1.20 6.92
CA SER A 4 -12.22 -1.65 7.69
C SER A 4 -13.54 -1.33 7.02
N GLU A 5 -13.64 -0.23 6.27
CA GLU A 5 -14.87 0.20 5.61
C GLU A 5 -14.57 0.87 4.26
N ILE A 6 -15.53 0.78 3.33
CA ILE A 6 -15.60 1.63 2.14
C ILE A 6 -16.97 2.31 2.11
N SER A 7 -17.03 3.56 1.69
CA SER A 7 -18.28 4.29 1.46
C SER A 7 -18.51 4.46 -0.02
N THR A 8 -19.70 4.10 -0.51
CA THR A 8 -20.06 4.27 -1.92
C THR A 8 -20.50 5.71 -2.19
N LYS A 9 -20.54 6.10 -3.47
CA LYS A 9 -21.10 7.40 -3.86
C LYS A 9 -22.60 7.54 -3.56
N ASP A 10 -23.31 6.43 -3.47
CA ASP A 10 -24.74 6.38 -3.12
C ASP A 10 -24.98 6.45 -1.60
N GLY A 11 -23.91 6.61 -0.81
CA GLY A 11 -23.98 6.76 0.65
C GLY A 11 -24.03 5.45 1.42
N GLU A 12 -23.89 4.30 0.76
CA GLU A 12 -23.82 3.00 1.43
C GLU A 12 -22.44 2.81 2.08
N ILE A 13 -22.43 2.16 3.25
CA ILE A 13 -21.20 1.79 3.96
C ILE A 13 -21.07 0.28 3.91
N ILE A 14 -19.94 -0.20 3.35
CA ILE A 14 -19.63 -1.62 3.23
C ILE A 14 -18.45 -1.94 4.17
N THR A 15 -18.68 -2.83 5.12
CA THR A 15 -17.63 -3.33 6.02
C THR A 15 -16.72 -4.32 5.31
N ILE A 16 -15.41 -4.14 5.45
CA ILE A 16 -14.38 -4.99 4.87
C ILE A 16 -13.85 -5.95 5.94
N GLY A 17 -14.05 -7.25 5.70
CA GLY A 17 -13.56 -8.33 6.54
C GLY A 17 -12.08 -8.62 6.34
N LYS A 18 -11.56 -9.62 7.06
CA LYS A 18 -10.19 -10.13 6.85
C LYS A 18 -10.01 -10.74 5.45
N PHE A 19 -11.07 -11.37 4.95
CA PHE A 19 -11.18 -11.90 3.61
C PHE A 19 -12.52 -11.44 3.05
N THR A 20 -12.48 -10.68 1.96
CA THR A 20 -13.67 -10.07 1.35
C THR A 20 -13.69 -10.46 -0.12
N LEU A 21 -14.82 -11.02 -0.55
CA LEU A 21 -15.03 -11.41 -1.95
C LEU A 21 -16.14 -10.53 -2.54
N LEU A 22 -15.81 -9.80 -3.61
CA LEU A 22 -16.80 -9.07 -4.40
C LEU A 22 -17.37 -9.98 -5.48
N VAL A 23 -18.63 -10.38 -5.32
CA VAL A 23 -19.36 -11.24 -6.27
C VAL A 23 -20.48 -10.47 -6.97
N GLY A 24 -20.80 -10.89 -8.19
CA GLY A 24 -21.88 -10.30 -8.96
C GLY A 24 -21.73 -10.56 -10.47
N PRO A 25 -22.75 -10.24 -11.28
CA PRO A 25 -22.73 -10.40 -12.73
C PRO A 25 -21.57 -9.67 -13.42
N ASN A 26 -21.34 -9.98 -14.70
CA ASN A 26 -20.37 -9.23 -15.49
C ASN A 26 -20.80 -7.76 -15.62
N ASN A 27 -19.82 -6.85 -15.65
CA ASN A 27 -20.01 -5.40 -15.83
C ASN A 27 -20.74 -4.65 -14.70
N VAL A 28 -20.92 -5.24 -13.52
CA VAL A 28 -21.51 -4.56 -12.34
C VAL A 28 -20.52 -3.73 -11.52
N GLY A 29 -19.34 -3.42 -12.09
CA GLY A 29 -18.37 -2.54 -11.44
C GLY A 29 -17.35 -3.21 -10.51
N LYS A 30 -17.33 -4.55 -10.33
CA LYS A 30 -16.38 -5.25 -9.43
C LYS A 30 -14.92 -4.80 -9.58
N SER A 31 -14.39 -4.81 -10.81
CA SER A 31 -13.01 -4.39 -11.08
C SER A 31 -12.81 -2.89 -10.84
N GLN A 32 -13.83 -2.09 -11.14
CA GLN A 32 -13.80 -0.65 -10.89
C GLN A 32 -13.79 -0.35 -9.39
N THR A 33 -14.55 -1.09 -8.57
CA THR A 33 -14.52 -0.99 -7.11
C THR A 33 -13.11 -1.23 -6.57
N LEU A 34 -12.44 -2.30 -7.01
CA LEU A 34 -11.06 -2.57 -6.58
C LEU A 34 -10.07 -1.49 -7.04
N LYS A 35 -10.25 -0.97 -8.26
CA LYS A 35 -9.44 0.14 -8.80
C LYS A 35 -9.64 1.42 -8.00
N ASP A 36 -10.88 1.74 -7.63
CA ASP A 36 -11.23 2.92 -6.83
C ASP A 36 -10.64 2.82 -5.43
N ILE A 37 -10.73 1.65 -4.78
CA ILE A 37 -10.07 1.37 -3.49
C ILE A 37 -8.57 1.62 -3.61
N HIS A 38 -7.92 1.04 -4.62
CA HIS A 38 -6.49 1.24 -4.86
C HIS A 38 -6.15 2.72 -5.08
N GLN A 39 -6.94 3.46 -5.85
CA GLN A 39 -6.74 4.89 -6.07
C GLN A 39 -6.85 5.69 -4.78
N LYS A 40 -7.90 5.47 -3.97
CA LYS A 40 -8.06 6.12 -2.66
C LYS A 40 -6.90 5.80 -1.71
N LEU A 41 -6.40 4.56 -1.74
CA LEU A 41 -5.26 4.12 -0.94
C LEU A 41 -3.94 4.78 -1.36
N VAL A 42 -3.70 4.94 -2.66
CA VAL A 42 -2.40 5.43 -3.18
C VAL A 42 -2.36 6.95 -3.34
N LYS A 43 -3.46 7.57 -3.77
CA LYS A 43 -3.52 9.00 -4.13
C LYS A 43 -4.26 9.85 -3.09
N GLY A 44 -5.02 9.22 -2.21
CA GLY A 44 -5.68 9.84 -1.07
C GLY A 44 -7.20 10.01 -1.19
N HIS A 45 -7.92 10.46 -0.15
CA HIS A 45 -9.40 10.56 -0.18
C HIS A 45 -9.90 11.65 -1.12
N GLU A 46 -9.11 12.68 -1.42
CA GLU A 46 -9.51 13.74 -2.35
C GLU A 46 -9.54 13.27 -3.82
N VAL A 47 -8.96 12.10 -4.15
CA VAL A 47 -9.00 11.60 -5.52
C VAL A 47 -10.44 11.25 -5.89
N GLU A 48 -10.94 11.83 -6.98
CA GLU A 48 -12.22 11.42 -7.53
C GLU A 48 -12.12 9.99 -8.09
N THR A 49 -13.07 9.14 -7.68
CA THR A 49 -13.19 7.78 -8.22
C THR A 49 -14.58 7.55 -8.77
N THR A 50 -14.88 6.38 -9.34
CA THR A 50 -16.15 6.17 -10.03
C THR A 50 -17.29 5.77 -9.08
N LEU A 51 -17.07 4.77 -8.24
CA LEU A 51 -18.09 4.10 -7.42
C LEU A 51 -17.93 4.39 -5.93
N ILE A 52 -16.72 4.69 -5.47
CA ILE A 52 -16.40 4.84 -4.05
C ILE A 52 -16.18 6.32 -3.72
N ASN A 53 -16.76 6.75 -2.60
CA ASN A 53 -16.55 8.09 -2.08
C ASN A 53 -15.36 8.13 -1.11
N GLY A 54 -15.24 7.14 -0.23
CA GLY A 54 -14.20 7.11 0.79
C GLY A 54 -13.84 5.71 1.24
N ILE A 55 -12.74 5.62 1.98
CA ILE A 55 -12.28 4.40 2.63
C ILE A 55 -11.90 4.71 4.06
N LYS A 56 -11.99 3.72 4.94
CA LYS A 56 -11.60 3.87 6.34
C LYS A 56 -10.50 2.87 6.68
N ILE A 57 -9.41 3.40 7.20
CA ILE A 57 -8.26 2.60 7.60
C ILE A 57 -8.02 2.81 9.08
N ASP A 58 -7.84 1.71 9.80
CA ASP A 58 -7.59 1.76 11.22
C ASP A 58 -6.19 2.36 11.50
N ARG A 59 -6.17 3.37 12.37
CA ARG A 59 -4.95 3.94 12.93
C ARG A 59 -4.15 2.84 13.69
N PRO A 60 -2.83 2.71 13.45
CA PRO A 60 -2.01 1.81 14.25
C PRO A 60 -1.91 2.30 15.70
N THR A 61 -1.79 1.37 16.64
CA THR A 61 -1.72 1.67 18.09
C THR A 61 -0.37 2.28 18.50
N THR A 62 0.70 1.97 17.76
CA THR A 62 2.05 2.48 18.01
C THR A 62 2.63 3.08 16.74
N PHE A 63 3.62 3.96 16.91
CA PHE A 63 4.35 4.56 15.79
C PHE A 63 5.09 3.48 14.96
N GLU A 64 5.69 2.50 15.62
CA GLU A 64 6.36 1.38 14.96
C GLU A 64 5.36 0.55 14.14
N GLY A 65 4.12 0.42 14.62
CA GLY A 65 3.02 -0.22 13.90
C GLY A 65 2.61 0.50 12.60
N LEU A 66 2.94 1.79 12.45
CA LEU A 66 2.72 2.55 11.21
C LEU A 66 3.61 2.06 10.07
N TYR A 67 4.81 1.60 10.41
CA TYR A 67 5.84 1.19 9.47
C TYR A 67 6.04 -0.33 9.39
N SER A 68 5.40 -1.09 10.27
CA SER A 68 5.45 -2.56 10.27
C SER A 68 5.19 -3.15 8.87
N GLY A 69 6.08 -4.04 8.41
CA GLY A 69 6.00 -4.69 7.09
C GLY A 69 6.51 -3.84 5.92
N LEU A 70 7.05 -2.65 6.17
CA LEU A 70 7.82 -1.90 5.18
C LEU A 70 9.31 -2.17 5.40
N ASP A 71 10.06 -2.20 4.31
CA ASP A 71 11.52 -2.21 4.35
C ASP A 71 12.01 -0.77 4.58
N ILE A 72 12.69 -0.55 5.71
CA ILE A 72 13.17 0.78 6.10
C ILE A 72 14.64 0.68 6.45
N HIS A 73 15.46 1.44 5.74
CA HIS A 73 16.89 1.46 5.94
C HIS A 73 17.41 2.90 6.08
N VAL A 74 18.57 3.04 6.72
CA VAL A 74 19.22 4.35 6.89
C VAL A 74 19.70 4.85 5.53
N ASP A 75 19.50 6.14 5.25
CA ASP A 75 20.05 6.77 4.06
C ASP A 75 21.54 7.10 4.28
N ASN A 76 22.41 6.37 3.58
CA ASN A 76 23.87 6.54 3.70
C ASN A 76 24.40 7.89 3.21
N MET A 77 23.64 8.61 2.37
CA MET A 77 24.03 9.92 1.85
C MET A 77 23.45 11.08 2.66
N ASN A 78 22.36 10.85 3.39
CA ASN A 78 21.61 11.89 4.10
C ASN A 78 21.44 11.52 5.58
N ILE A 79 22.31 12.07 6.43
CA ILE A 79 22.31 11.80 7.87
C ILE A 79 20.93 12.11 8.48
N GLY A 80 20.41 11.19 9.28
CA GLY A 80 19.11 11.31 9.96
C GLY A 80 17.89 10.98 9.09
N TYR A 81 18.09 10.72 7.79
CA TYR A 81 17.04 10.25 6.91
C TYR A 81 17.03 8.73 6.82
N HIS A 82 15.85 8.20 6.55
CA HIS A 82 15.58 6.81 6.25
C HIS A 82 14.91 6.73 4.91
N THR A 83 15.11 5.62 4.24
CA THR A 83 14.55 5.30 2.95
C THR A 83 13.58 4.16 3.11
N ILE A 84 12.43 4.28 2.44
CA ILE A 84 11.47 3.21 2.22
C ILE A 84 11.43 2.95 0.72
N ASP A 85 11.78 1.74 0.31
CA ASP A 85 11.72 1.29 -1.08
C ASP A 85 11.03 -0.06 -1.18
N SER A 86 10.20 -0.22 -2.21
CA SER A 86 9.59 -1.52 -2.51
C SER A 86 8.98 -1.54 -3.91
N VAL A 87 8.48 -2.71 -4.28
CA VAL A 87 7.75 -2.93 -5.52
C VAL A 87 6.34 -2.36 -5.38
N THR A 88 5.88 -1.61 -6.38
CA THR A 88 4.52 -1.05 -6.45
C THR A 88 3.72 -1.70 -7.58
N SER A 89 2.41 -1.46 -7.60
CA SER A 89 1.48 -1.96 -8.63
C SER A 89 1.85 -1.56 -10.06
N ASP A 90 2.59 -0.46 -10.25
CA ASP A 90 2.89 0.07 -11.58
C ASP A 90 4.08 -0.63 -12.25
N PHE A 91 4.88 -1.43 -11.51
CA PHE A 91 6.10 -2.14 -11.95
C PHE A 91 7.20 -1.29 -12.61
N ASP A 92 6.90 -0.04 -12.98
CA ASP A 92 7.83 0.92 -13.54
C ASP A 92 8.54 1.64 -12.39
N GLN A 93 9.78 1.19 -12.15
CA GLN A 93 10.79 1.75 -11.25
C GLN A 93 10.66 1.43 -9.76
N ASN A 94 11.84 1.27 -9.13
CA ASN A 94 11.98 1.22 -7.68
C ASN A 94 11.40 2.50 -7.10
N SER A 95 10.18 2.42 -6.56
CA SER A 95 9.57 3.57 -5.93
C SER A 95 10.21 3.74 -4.56
N MET A 96 10.72 4.93 -4.32
CA MET A 96 11.47 5.25 -3.10
C MET A 96 10.81 6.46 -2.44
N ILE A 97 10.73 6.44 -1.11
CA ILE A 97 10.40 7.60 -0.29
C ILE A 97 11.51 7.78 0.72
N ARG A 98 11.94 9.03 0.91
CA ARG A 98 12.86 9.42 1.96
C ARG A 98 12.11 10.16 3.06
N ILE A 99 12.30 9.76 4.31
CA ILE A 99 11.63 10.33 5.48
C ILE A 99 12.60 10.56 6.63
N GLN A 100 12.21 11.41 7.58
CA GLN A 100 12.85 11.50 8.89
C GLN A 100 11.89 10.91 9.92
N LEU A 101 12.33 9.89 10.66
CA LEU A 101 11.44 9.16 11.57
C LEU A 101 10.99 10.02 12.76
N GLU A 102 11.88 10.84 13.32
CA GLU A 102 11.58 11.58 14.56
C GLU A 102 10.50 12.67 14.39
N PRO A 103 10.52 13.51 13.34
CA PRO A 103 9.42 14.43 13.07
C PRO A 103 8.09 13.70 12.81
N GLU A 104 8.13 12.56 12.11
CA GLU A 104 6.92 11.76 11.86
C GLU A 104 6.37 11.13 13.16
N ARG A 105 7.25 10.73 14.10
CA ARG A 105 6.86 10.26 15.43
C ARG A 105 6.11 11.34 16.20
N GLN A 106 6.67 12.55 16.23
CA GLN A 106 6.02 13.67 16.91
C GLN A 106 4.65 14.01 16.29
N LYS A 107 4.52 13.96 14.96
CA LYS A 107 3.23 14.13 14.29
C LYS A 107 2.24 13.03 14.67
N PHE A 108 2.68 11.77 14.66
CA PHE A 108 1.85 10.63 15.05
C PHE A 108 1.30 10.82 16.47
N GLU A 109 2.15 11.15 17.42
CA GLU A 109 1.75 11.30 18.84
C GLU A 109 0.84 12.50 19.09
N ARG A 110 1.01 13.60 18.33
CA ARG A 110 0.26 14.85 18.54
C ARG A 110 -1.08 14.91 17.79
N THR A 111 -1.25 14.13 16.73
CA THR A 111 -2.43 14.22 15.85
C THR A 111 -3.18 12.88 15.83
N PRO A 112 -4.21 12.70 16.69
CA PRO A 112 -5.03 11.48 16.76
C PRO A 112 -5.67 11.09 15.42
N ASP A 113 -6.14 12.10 14.67
CA ASP A 113 -6.93 11.93 13.45
C ASP A 113 -6.10 12.02 12.17
N LEU A 114 -4.78 11.80 12.27
CA LEU A 114 -3.92 11.86 11.10
C LEU A 114 -4.31 10.76 10.12
N ASP A 115 -4.57 11.14 8.87
CA ASP A 115 -4.87 10.17 7.83
C ASP A 115 -3.59 9.56 7.28
N TYR A 116 -3.34 8.32 7.70
CA TYR A 116 -2.15 7.54 7.37
C TYR A 116 -2.14 7.02 5.94
N THR A 117 -3.28 7.08 5.25
CA THR A 117 -3.36 6.70 3.84
C THR A 117 -2.48 7.61 2.98
N TYR A 118 -2.16 8.82 3.46
CA TYR A 118 -1.55 9.90 2.68
C TYR A 118 -0.07 10.15 2.90
N LEU A 119 0.58 9.36 3.75
CA LEU A 119 2.03 9.50 3.95
C LEU A 119 2.83 8.95 2.75
N GLY A 120 2.18 8.74 1.60
CA GLY A 120 2.77 8.32 0.33
C GLY A 120 3.22 6.86 0.28
N PHE A 121 3.39 6.20 1.42
CA PHE A 121 3.91 4.83 1.50
C PHE A 121 2.84 3.74 1.35
N SER A 122 1.54 4.08 1.29
CA SER A 122 0.45 3.12 1.05
C SER A 122 0.64 2.30 -0.24
N LYS A 123 1.30 2.89 -1.24
CA LYS A 123 1.70 2.22 -2.49
C LYS A 123 2.64 1.02 -2.30
N PHE A 124 3.33 0.94 -1.16
CA PHE A 124 4.19 -0.18 -0.80
C PHE A 124 3.46 -1.29 -0.03
N ARG A 125 2.19 -1.04 0.36
CA ARG A 125 1.38 -1.98 1.16
C ARG A 125 0.27 -2.64 0.35
N VAL A 126 -0.07 -2.06 -0.79
CA VAL A 126 -1.24 -2.45 -1.57
C VAL A 126 -0.81 -2.71 -3.00
N PHE A 127 -1.12 -3.92 -3.47
CA PHE A 127 -0.83 -4.36 -4.82
C PHE A 127 -2.12 -4.57 -5.59
N TYR A 128 -2.33 -3.84 -6.68
CA TYR A 128 -3.49 -4.01 -7.56
C TYR A 128 -3.17 -5.02 -8.66
N MET A 129 -3.86 -6.17 -8.63
CA MET A 129 -3.66 -7.28 -9.56
C MET A 129 -4.69 -7.27 -10.70
N ASP A 130 -4.48 -6.40 -11.69
CA ASP A 130 -5.17 -6.48 -12.98
C ASP A 130 -4.66 -7.63 -13.87
N SER A 131 -5.15 -7.71 -15.11
CA SER A 131 -4.74 -8.76 -16.05
C SER A 131 -3.26 -8.69 -16.44
N GLU A 132 -2.70 -7.50 -16.61
CA GLU A 132 -1.31 -7.33 -17.05
C GLU A 132 -0.34 -7.64 -15.90
N SER A 133 -0.58 -7.07 -14.74
CA SER A 133 0.19 -7.32 -13.51
C SER A 133 0.19 -8.80 -13.14
N ARG A 134 -0.95 -9.50 -13.25
CA ARG A 134 -1.03 -10.96 -13.05
C ARG A 134 -0.12 -11.74 -14.00
N LEU A 135 -0.08 -11.34 -15.27
CA LEU A 135 0.80 -11.99 -16.24
C LEU A 135 2.27 -11.70 -15.95
N LYS A 136 2.62 -10.47 -15.56
CA LYS A 136 3.98 -10.08 -15.13
C LYS A 136 4.43 -10.90 -13.90
N ILE A 137 3.55 -11.09 -12.91
CA ILE A 137 3.85 -11.91 -11.73
C ILE A 137 4.09 -13.38 -12.08
N ALA A 138 3.30 -13.93 -13.01
CA ALA A 138 3.45 -15.31 -13.48
C ALA A 138 4.66 -15.51 -14.41
N SER A 139 5.32 -14.43 -14.84
CA SER A 139 6.47 -14.50 -15.73
C SER A 139 7.75 -14.91 -14.99
N LYS A 140 8.77 -15.35 -15.73
CA LYS A 140 10.05 -15.74 -15.15
C LYS A 140 10.72 -14.52 -14.52
N SER A 141 11.11 -14.64 -13.26
CA SER A 141 11.93 -13.66 -12.55
C SER A 141 13.42 -14.00 -12.68
N PRO A 142 14.31 -13.01 -12.85
CA PRO A 142 15.74 -13.21 -12.63
C PRO A 142 16.02 -13.72 -11.22
N ASN A 143 17.18 -14.36 -11.05
CA ASN A 143 17.64 -14.83 -9.76
C ASN A 143 17.69 -13.68 -8.74
N TYR A 144 17.30 -13.96 -7.50
CA TYR A 144 17.16 -12.98 -6.44
C TYR A 144 17.74 -13.53 -5.15
N ILE A 145 18.65 -12.77 -4.55
CA ILE A 145 19.26 -13.06 -3.25
C ILE A 145 18.76 -11.99 -2.28
N PRO A 146 17.85 -12.34 -1.35
CA PRO A 146 17.24 -11.37 -0.43
C PRO A 146 18.25 -10.53 0.36
N ASP A 147 19.37 -11.13 0.76
CA ASP A 147 20.38 -10.49 1.61
C ASP A 147 21.25 -9.46 0.87
N GLU A 148 21.26 -9.48 -0.46
CA GLU A 148 22.19 -8.67 -1.27
C GLU A 148 21.49 -7.55 -2.05
N THR A 149 20.19 -7.67 -2.32
CA THR A 149 19.49 -6.78 -3.26
C THR A 149 18.05 -6.51 -2.85
N SER A 150 17.55 -5.30 -3.11
CA SER A 150 16.11 -5.00 -3.00
C SER A 150 15.31 -5.75 -4.08
N PRO A 151 14.09 -6.23 -3.77
CA PRO A 151 13.25 -6.92 -4.75
C PRO A 151 12.82 -5.97 -5.87
N LYS A 152 12.88 -6.45 -7.12
CA LYS A 152 12.49 -5.70 -8.32
C LYS A 152 11.09 -6.06 -8.83
N ASN A 153 10.52 -7.17 -8.35
CA ASN A 153 9.17 -7.60 -8.70
C ASN A 153 8.48 -8.27 -7.51
N LEU A 154 7.16 -8.44 -7.61
CA LEU A 154 6.35 -8.97 -6.52
C LEU A 154 6.75 -10.38 -6.09
N LEU A 155 7.20 -11.22 -7.04
CA LEU A 155 7.62 -12.59 -6.73
C LEU A 155 8.89 -12.58 -5.86
N GLN A 156 9.86 -11.74 -6.20
CA GLN A 156 11.07 -11.53 -5.39
C GLN A 156 10.72 -10.97 -4.00
N ALA A 157 9.82 -9.99 -3.92
CA ALA A 157 9.35 -9.42 -2.65
C ALA A 157 8.67 -10.49 -1.76
N LEU A 158 7.86 -11.36 -2.36
CA LEU A 158 7.21 -12.46 -1.65
C LEU A 158 8.23 -13.44 -1.06
N TYR A 159 9.21 -13.87 -1.85
CA TYR A 159 10.24 -14.80 -1.36
C TYR A 159 11.19 -14.15 -0.34
N GLY A 160 11.53 -12.88 -0.49
CA GLY A 160 12.35 -12.15 0.50
C GLY A 160 11.64 -12.00 1.85
N SER A 161 10.31 -11.88 1.87
CA SER A 161 9.52 -11.77 3.10
C SER A 161 9.40 -13.08 3.90
N LEU A 162 9.67 -14.23 3.27
CA LEU A 162 9.59 -15.56 3.90
C LEU A 162 10.89 -15.95 4.62
N THR A 163 11.95 -15.14 4.51
CA THR A 163 13.28 -15.40 5.07
C THR A 163 13.51 -14.82 6.48
N LEU A 164 12.45 -14.44 7.20
CA LEU A 164 12.50 -14.01 8.61
C LEU A 164 12.26 -15.17 9.60
#